data_AF-A0A7C9N404-F1
#
_entry.id   AF-A0A7C9N404-F1
#
_cell.length_a   1.000
_cell.length_b   1.000
_cell.length_c   1.000
_cell.angle_alpha   90.00
_cell.angle_beta   90.00
_cell.angle_gamma   90.00
#
_symmetry.space_group_name_H-M   'P 1'
#
loop_
_entity.id
_entity.type
_entity.pdbx_description
1 polymer ?
#
loop_
_entity_poly.entity_id
_entity_poly.type
_entity_poly.pdbx_seq_one_letter_code
_entity_poly.pdbx_strand_id
1 'polypeptide(L)'
;MKRELREKHLKRFNHVYYSEKHLSKKIDTLPYWMDSYGYWLNKEDENNLPKYYRRFRAGIVVMVDFGVRIGSEISQGHFALVLSKKDSIYNRNLIVVPLSSKDHRKQNYLPLGDALFSNILIHFQKQISLLRDKLIHLSTRIKSVPSELDINFSNAEIAFLKARNLDIRSFDKNLEIENYQASGLYHFINQLKNVSNHEDINSIELFIKHAEAIFTQADKINMEAKQIDAELSQLTILQKKIAKYNKNTFVDVANIQAISKLRIKKFSTYNISENIIFHDAILKRVKDRLMDFI
;
A
#
# COMPACT_ATOMS: atom_id res chain seq x y z
N MET A 1 4.80 22.02 -37.30
CA MET A 1 5.30 23.30 -36.73
C MET A 1 6.83 23.37 -36.85
N LYS A 2 7.36 24.42 -37.49
CA LYS A 2 8.81 24.66 -37.63
C LYS A 2 9.46 24.79 -36.24
N ARG A 3 10.68 24.27 -36.07
CA ARG A 3 11.43 24.22 -34.80
C ARG A 3 11.52 25.61 -34.13
N GLU A 4 11.85 26.62 -34.91
CA GLU A 4 11.99 28.02 -34.47
C GLU A 4 10.73 28.59 -33.79
N LEU A 5 9.54 28.19 -34.28
CA LEU A 5 8.29 28.62 -33.66
C LEU A 5 8.10 27.95 -32.28
N ARG A 6 8.54 26.68 -32.12
CA ARG A 6 8.49 25.98 -30.82
C ARG A 6 9.39 26.66 -29.80
N GLU A 7 10.60 27.01 -30.21
CA GLU A 7 11.57 27.73 -29.37
C GLU A 7 11.02 29.09 -28.93
N LYS A 8 10.38 29.84 -29.85
CA LYS A 8 9.74 31.12 -29.52
C LYS A 8 8.64 30.97 -28.47
N HIS A 9 7.80 29.94 -28.56
CA HIS A 9 6.74 29.70 -27.57
C HIS A 9 7.31 29.31 -26.19
N LEU A 10 8.42 28.55 -26.15
CA LEU A 10 9.08 28.15 -24.91
C LEU A 10 9.72 29.31 -24.14
N LYS A 11 10.13 30.42 -24.82
CA LYS A 11 10.81 31.56 -24.16
C LYS A 11 10.06 32.11 -22.94
N ARG A 12 8.74 32.29 -23.06
CA ARG A 12 7.91 32.81 -21.95
C ARG A 12 7.88 31.84 -20.77
N PHE A 13 7.83 30.55 -21.07
CA PHE A 13 7.81 29.51 -20.05
C PHE A 13 9.18 29.39 -19.35
N ASN A 14 10.27 29.42 -20.11
CA ASN A 14 11.64 29.37 -19.59
C ASN A 14 11.92 30.53 -18.63
N HIS A 15 11.41 31.72 -18.92
CA HIS A 15 11.56 32.86 -18.01
C HIS A 15 10.96 32.58 -16.63
N VAL A 16 9.77 31.97 -16.57
CA VAL A 16 9.14 31.58 -15.30
C VAL A 16 9.91 30.44 -14.63
N TYR A 17 10.29 29.42 -15.41
CA TYR A 17 10.93 28.20 -14.92
C TYR A 17 12.32 28.44 -14.32
N TYR A 18 13.17 29.23 -14.99
CA TYR A 18 14.54 29.50 -14.54
C TYR A 18 14.66 30.77 -13.68
N SER A 19 13.55 31.41 -13.30
CA SER A 19 13.61 32.59 -12.43
C SER A 19 14.10 32.24 -11.03
N GLU A 20 15.15 32.89 -10.51
CA GLU A 20 15.65 32.61 -9.15
C GLU A 20 14.72 33.12 -8.03
N LYS A 21 13.77 34.01 -8.36
CA LYS A 21 12.80 34.58 -7.42
C LYS A 21 11.40 33.99 -7.64
N HIS A 22 11.16 32.81 -7.09
CA HIS A 22 9.82 32.23 -7.08
C HIS A 22 8.96 32.86 -5.96
N LEU A 23 7.99 33.70 -6.35
CA LEU A 23 7.02 34.29 -5.42
C LEU A 23 5.94 33.30 -4.97
N SER A 24 5.80 32.15 -5.64
CA SER A 24 4.71 31.21 -5.41
C SER A 24 5.19 29.76 -5.39
N LYS A 25 4.74 29.01 -4.37
CA LYS A 25 4.92 27.56 -4.27
C LYS A 25 4.44 26.78 -5.50
N LYS A 26 3.55 27.37 -6.31
CA LYS A 26 3.11 26.78 -7.58
C LYS A 26 4.30 26.62 -8.54
N ILE A 27 5.21 27.60 -8.59
CA ILE A 27 6.37 27.57 -9.47
C ILE A 27 7.42 26.57 -8.97
N ASP A 28 7.63 26.46 -7.66
CA ASP A 28 8.52 25.44 -7.08
C ASP A 28 8.10 24.00 -7.46
N THR A 29 6.80 23.78 -7.67
CA THR A 29 6.25 22.47 -8.08
C THR A 29 6.21 22.24 -9.60
N LEU A 30 6.54 23.26 -10.39
CA LEU A 30 6.48 23.23 -11.85
C LEU A 30 7.36 22.13 -12.47
N PRO A 31 8.62 21.89 -12.03
CA PRO A 31 9.43 20.81 -12.57
C PRO A 31 8.78 19.43 -12.43
N TYR A 32 8.20 19.12 -11.26
CA TYR A 32 7.55 17.83 -10.99
C TYR A 32 6.29 17.63 -11.82
N TRP A 33 5.50 18.70 -12.01
CA TRP A 33 4.33 18.66 -12.86
C TRP A 33 4.70 18.44 -14.34
N MET A 34 5.73 19.14 -14.82
CA MET A 34 6.22 18.98 -16.20
C MET A 34 6.71 17.56 -16.46
N ASP A 35 7.49 17.00 -15.54
CA ASP A 35 7.99 15.63 -15.62
C ASP A 35 6.82 14.63 -15.69
N SER A 36 5.87 14.75 -14.75
CA SER A 36 4.70 13.86 -14.70
C SER A 36 3.80 13.99 -15.94
N TYR A 37 3.54 15.21 -16.39
CA TYR A 37 2.69 15.45 -17.56
C TYR A 37 3.38 15.03 -18.86
N GLY A 38 4.67 15.35 -19.00
CA GLY A 38 5.50 14.92 -20.13
C GLY A 38 5.60 13.41 -20.24
N TYR A 39 5.77 12.70 -19.11
CA TYR A 39 5.74 11.24 -19.07
C TYR A 39 4.45 10.67 -19.67
N TRP A 40 3.28 11.19 -19.26
CA TRP A 40 2.00 10.70 -19.76
C TRP A 40 1.75 11.08 -21.23
N LEU A 41 2.16 12.28 -21.65
CA LEU A 41 2.10 12.67 -23.06
C LEU A 41 2.99 11.78 -23.94
N ASN A 42 4.20 11.47 -23.49
CA ASN A 42 5.10 10.56 -24.20
C ASN A 42 4.50 9.16 -24.32
N LYS A 43 3.89 8.64 -23.24
CA LYS A 43 3.15 7.37 -23.28
C LYS A 43 1.94 7.41 -24.21
N GLU A 44 1.26 8.53 -24.32
CA GLU A 44 0.16 8.72 -25.27
C GLU A 44 0.66 8.71 -26.72
N ASP A 45 1.74 9.43 -27.02
CA ASP A 45 2.37 9.49 -28.36
C ASP A 45 2.88 8.10 -28.82
N GLU A 46 3.46 7.33 -27.89
CA GLU A 46 3.91 5.96 -28.11
C GLU A 46 2.77 4.92 -28.18
N ASN A 47 1.50 5.33 -28.07
CA ASN A 47 0.33 4.43 -27.93
C ASN A 47 0.47 3.42 -26.77
N ASN A 48 1.18 3.80 -25.72
CA ASN A 48 1.52 2.96 -24.57
C ASN A 48 0.78 3.38 -23.29
N LEU A 49 -0.45 3.89 -23.45
CA LEU A 49 -1.34 4.12 -22.32
C LEU A 49 -1.99 2.82 -21.83
N PRO A 50 -2.35 2.73 -20.54
CA PRO A 50 -3.06 1.57 -20.02
C PRO A 50 -4.36 1.31 -20.80
N LYS A 51 -4.57 0.04 -21.17
CA LYS A 51 -5.83 -0.41 -21.81
C LYS A 51 -7.02 -0.35 -20.84
N TYR A 52 -6.76 -0.60 -19.56
CA TYR A 52 -7.76 -0.62 -18.50
C TYR A 52 -7.35 0.33 -17.36
N TYR A 53 -8.34 0.99 -16.79
CA TYR A 53 -8.19 1.98 -15.72
C TYR A 53 -8.89 1.50 -14.45
N ARG A 54 -8.45 2.03 -13.31
CA ARG A 54 -9.14 1.82 -12.03
C ARG A 54 -10.59 2.34 -12.13
N ARG A 55 -11.52 1.60 -11.54
CA ARG A 55 -12.94 1.97 -11.45
C ARG A 55 -13.20 2.67 -10.13
N PHE A 56 -13.90 3.80 -10.18
CA PHE A 56 -14.23 4.60 -9.00
C PHE A 56 -15.73 4.72 -8.82
N ARG A 57 -16.19 4.66 -7.57
CA ARG A 57 -17.59 4.90 -7.23
C ARG A 57 -17.77 6.37 -6.86
N ALA A 58 -18.93 6.95 -7.16
CA ALA A 58 -19.28 8.28 -6.67
C ALA A 58 -19.21 8.32 -5.14
N GLY A 59 -18.76 9.45 -4.57
CA GLY A 59 -18.57 9.62 -3.13
C GLY A 59 -17.22 9.16 -2.60
N ILE A 60 -16.40 8.44 -3.40
CA ILE A 60 -15.05 8.06 -2.99
C ILE A 60 -14.10 9.28 -3.01
N VAL A 61 -13.23 9.37 -2.00
CA VAL A 61 -12.21 10.43 -1.92
C VAL A 61 -10.92 9.92 -2.56
N VAL A 62 -10.35 10.69 -3.50
CA VAL A 62 -9.12 10.35 -4.22
C VAL A 62 -8.09 11.47 -4.08
N MET A 63 -6.81 11.11 -3.98
CA MET A 63 -5.71 12.08 -4.05
C MET A 63 -5.34 12.29 -5.52
N VAL A 64 -5.56 13.52 -6.00
CA VAL A 64 -5.40 13.92 -7.40
C VAL A 64 -4.22 14.89 -7.49
N ASP A 65 -3.36 14.70 -8.49
CA ASP A 65 -2.43 15.73 -8.91
C ASP A 65 -3.12 16.74 -9.84
N PHE A 66 -3.49 17.91 -9.30
CA PHE A 66 -4.06 19.00 -10.06
C PHE A 66 -3.04 19.78 -10.89
N GLY A 67 -1.74 19.47 -10.76
CA GLY A 67 -0.67 20.12 -11.52
C GLY A 67 -0.48 21.59 -11.13
N VAL A 68 0.22 22.34 -11.96
CA VAL A 68 0.38 23.79 -11.77
C VAL A 68 -0.67 24.53 -12.58
N ARG A 69 -1.63 25.18 -11.90
CA ARG A 69 -2.77 25.86 -12.53
C ARG A 69 -2.75 27.37 -12.30
N ILE A 70 -3.38 28.10 -13.21
CA ILE A 70 -3.39 29.56 -13.24
C ILE A 70 -4.40 30.15 -12.24
N GLY A 71 -4.16 31.37 -11.77
CA GLY A 71 -5.08 32.10 -10.89
C GLY A 71 -5.45 31.31 -9.63
N SER A 72 -6.74 31.34 -9.29
CA SER A 72 -7.35 30.65 -8.14
C SER A 72 -7.70 29.19 -8.41
N GLU A 73 -7.29 28.64 -9.56
CA GLU A 73 -7.50 27.22 -9.82
C GLU A 73 -6.71 26.36 -8.83
N ILE A 74 -7.36 25.30 -8.36
CA ILE A 74 -6.75 24.32 -7.47
C ILE A 74 -5.50 23.73 -8.14
N SER A 75 -4.42 23.60 -7.38
CA SER A 75 -3.12 23.14 -7.90
C SER A 75 -2.49 22.14 -6.95
N GLN A 76 -1.50 21.40 -7.45
CA GLN A 76 -0.74 20.39 -6.73
C GLN A 76 -1.61 19.20 -6.27
N GLY A 77 -1.03 18.33 -5.44
CA GLY A 77 -1.71 17.15 -4.93
C GLY A 77 -2.75 17.50 -3.87
N HIS A 78 -4.04 17.35 -4.18
CA HIS A 78 -5.15 17.55 -3.23
C HIS A 78 -6.13 16.37 -3.24
N PHE A 79 -6.84 16.18 -2.14
CA PHE A 79 -7.98 15.27 -2.12
C PHE A 79 -9.12 15.84 -2.97
N ALA A 80 -9.90 14.96 -3.58
CA ALA A 80 -11.07 15.29 -4.35
C ALA A 80 -12.15 14.21 -4.17
N LEU A 81 -13.41 14.62 -4.20
CA LEU A 81 -14.56 13.74 -4.17
C LEU A 81 -14.94 13.35 -5.60
N VAL A 82 -15.06 12.05 -5.88
CA VAL A 82 -15.53 11.57 -7.20
C VAL A 82 -17.04 11.77 -7.32
N LEU A 83 -17.46 12.38 -8.43
CA LEU A 83 -18.87 12.64 -8.73
C LEU A 83 -19.45 11.75 -9.85
N SER A 84 -18.58 11.17 -10.69
CA SER A 84 -18.96 10.26 -11.77
C SER A 84 -19.77 9.05 -11.26
N LYS A 85 -21.03 8.92 -11.70
CA LYS A 85 -21.93 7.82 -11.27
C LYS A 85 -21.68 6.49 -11.99
N LYS A 86 -21.39 6.52 -13.30
CA LYS A 86 -21.28 5.34 -14.17
C LYS A 86 -19.84 5.16 -14.66
N ASP A 87 -18.91 5.00 -13.72
CA ASP A 87 -17.53 4.78 -14.09
C ASP A 87 -17.24 3.34 -14.55
N SER A 88 -16.37 3.18 -15.54
CA SER A 88 -15.96 1.89 -16.10
C SER A 88 -14.43 1.77 -16.16
N ILE A 89 -13.93 0.56 -16.39
CA ILE A 89 -12.50 0.32 -16.60
C ILE A 89 -11.98 0.90 -17.93
N TYR A 90 -12.88 1.27 -18.84
CA TYR A 90 -12.54 1.87 -20.13
C TYR A 90 -12.58 3.40 -20.10
N ASN A 91 -13.26 3.97 -19.11
CA ASN A 91 -13.33 5.42 -18.93
C ASN A 91 -11.96 5.93 -18.50
N ARG A 92 -11.38 6.85 -19.27
CA ARG A 92 -10.10 7.49 -18.95
C ARG A 92 -10.23 8.66 -17.97
N ASN A 93 -11.43 9.27 -17.91
CA ASN A 93 -11.67 10.50 -17.17
C ASN A 93 -12.68 10.29 -16.02
N LEU A 94 -12.56 11.12 -14.98
CA LEU A 94 -13.53 11.26 -13.89
C LEU A 94 -13.90 12.72 -13.71
N ILE A 95 -15.14 12.97 -13.30
CA ILE A 95 -15.56 14.26 -12.77
C ILE A 95 -15.31 14.23 -11.27
N VAL A 96 -14.53 15.18 -10.78
CA VAL A 96 -14.19 15.31 -9.37
C VAL A 96 -14.40 16.74 -8.89
N VAL A 97 -14.65 16.90 -7.59
CA VAL A 97 -14.66 18.20 -6.93
C VAL A 97 -13.59 18.21 -5.83
N PRO A 98 -12.65 19.18 -5.82
CA PRO A 98 -11.56 19.21 -4.85
C PRO A 98 -12.04 19.43 -3.41
N LEU A 99 -11.24 18.93 -2.47
CA LEU A 99 -11.38 19.17 -1.04
C LEU A 99 -10.26 20.09 -0.56
N SER A 100 -10.59 20.97 0.39
CA SER A 100 -9.66 21.90 1.01
C SER A 100 -9.78 21.86 2.53
N SER A 101 -8.67 22.13 3.21
CA SER A 101 -8.63 22.35 4.68
C SER A 101 -8.78 23.82 5.06
N LYS A 102 -8.87 24.71 4.06
CA LYS A 102 -9.02 26.15 4.26
C LYS A 102 -10.46 26.55 4.04
N ASP A 103 -10.95 27.38 4.95
CA ASP A 103 -12.23 28.01 4.83
C ASP A 103 -12.11 29.25 3.93
N HIS A 104 -12.68 29.16 2.73
CA HIS A 104 -12.80 30.27 1.81
C HIS A 104 -14.28 30.61 1.61
N ARG A 105 -14.98 31.02 2.68
CA ARG A 105 -16.42 31.39 2.66
C ARG A 105 -16.80 32.33 1.51
N LYS A 106 -15.89 33.22 1.09
CA LYS A 106 -16.10 34.16 -0.02
C LYS A 106 -16.03 33.51 -1.43
N GLN A 107 -15.66 32.23 -1.53
CA GLN A 107 -15.39 31.51 -2.78
C GLN A 107 -16.26 30.25 -2.96
N ASN A 108 -17.46 30.24 -2.36
CA ASN A 108 -18.46 29.17 -2.50
C ASN A 108 -18.09 27.80 -1.92
N TYR A 109 -17.17 27.76 -0.95
CA TYR A 109 -16.76 26.53 -0.29
C TYR A 109 -17.90 25.93 0.56
N LEU A 110 -18.24 24.67 0.33
CA LEU A 110 -19.24 23.95 1.13
C LEU A 110 -18.56 23.25 2.33
N PRO A 111 -18.88 23.60 3.57
CA PRO A 111 -18.33 22.91 4.73
C PRO A 111 -18.83 21.45 4.80
N LEU A 112 -17.90 20.53 5.05
CA LEU A 112 -18.17 19.13 5.41
C LEU A 112 -17.93 18.84 6.89
N GLY A 113 -17.42 19.81 7.66
CA GLY A 113 -17.05 19.60 9.06
C GLY A 113 -15.88 18.62 9.18
N ASP A 114 -16.00 17.70 10.11
CA ASP A 114 -15.02 16.65 10.42
C ASP A 114 -15.23 15.37 9.59
N ALA A 115 -16.20 15.33 8.67
CA ALA A 115 -16.60 14.10 7.97
C ALA A 115 -15.42 13.36 7.30
N LEU A 116 -14.47 14.09 6.70
CA LEU A 116 -13.25 13.48 6.15
C LEU A 116 -12.41 12.82 7.24
N PHE A 117 -12.13 13.56 8.31
CA PHE A 117 -11.31 13.09 9.42
C PHE A 117 -11.93 11.89 10.14
N SER A 118 -13.24 11.94 10.42
CA SER A 118 -13.96 10.86 11.08
C SER A 118 -13.94 9.57 10.26
N ASN A 119 -14.12 9.65 8.94
CA ASN A 119 -13.98 8.47 8.08
C ASN A 119 -12.53 7.96 8.01
N ILE A 120 -11.53 8.85 8.04
CA ILE A 120 -10.11 8.45 8.12
C ILE A 120 -9.83 7.66 9.40
N LEU A 121 -10.38 8.09 10.54
CA LEU A 121 -10.23 7.38 11.81
C LEU A 121 -10.91 6.01 11.77
N ILE A 122 -12.11 5.89 11.20
CA ILE A 122 -12.80 4.61 11.02
C ILE A 122 -11.95 3.65 10.17
N HIS A 123 -11.40 4.13 9.04
CA HIS A 123 -10.51 3.32 8.21
C HIS A 123 -9.25 2.89 8.97
N PHE A 124 -8.62 3.81 9.70
CA PHE A 124 -7.43 3.52 10.50
C PHE A 124 -7.68 2.47 11.58
N GLN A 125 -8.79 2.59 12.33
CA GLN A 125 -9.22 1.60 13.32
C GLN A 125 -9.49 0.24 12.69
N LYS A 126 -10.11 0.21 11.51
CA LYS A 126 -10.30 -1.03 10.75
C LYS A 126 -8.96 -1.69 10.40
N GLN A 127 -7.96 -0.93 9.95
CA GLN A 127 -6.63 -1.49 9.66
C GLN A 127 -5.94 -2.02 10.92
N ILE A 128 -6.07 -1.33 12.07
CA ILE A 128 -5.56 -1.83 13.36
C ILE A 128 -6.22 -3.16 13.73
N SER A 129 -7.55 -3.28 13.60
CA SER A 129 -8.26 -4.53 13.89
C SER A 129 -7.78 -5.69 13.02
N LEU A 130 -7.67 -5.47 11.71
CA LEU A 130 -7.19 -6.49 10.78
C LEU A 130 -5.77 -6.96 11.12
N LEU A 131 -4.87 -6.04 11.49
CA LEU A 131 -3.51 -6.37 11.87
C LEU A 131 -3.47 -7.13 13.20
N ARG A 132 -4.34 -6.78 14.15
CA ARG A 132 -4.50 -7.50 15.42
C ARG A 132 -4.97 -8.94 15.19
N ASP A 133 -5.93 -9.14 14.29
CA ASP A 133 -6.43 -10.49 13.96
C ASP A 133 -5.32 -11.36 13.35
N LYS A 134 -4.50 -10.77 12.46
CA LYS A 134 -3.30 -11.44 11.91
C LYS A 134 -2.29 -11.79 12.99
N LEU A 135 -2.03 -10.90 13.95
CA LEU A 135 -1.13 -11.18 15.08
C LEU A 135 -1.65 -12.32 15.98
N ILE A 136 -2.96 -12.36 16.25
CA ILE A 136 -3.58 -13.45 17.03
C ILE A 136 -3.47 -14.77 16.28
N HIS A 137 -3.72 -14.77 14.96
CA HIS A 137 -3.55 -15.93 14.11
C HIS A 137 -2.10 -16.43 14.11
N LEU A 138 -1.13 -15.54 13.90
CA LEU A 138 0.29 -15.86 13.96
C LEU A 138 0.70 -16.43 15.33
N SER A 139 0.22 -15.84 16.43
CA SER A 139 0.48 -16.33 17.78
C SER A 139 -0.07 -17.75 17.99
N THR A 140 -1.28 -18.03 17.48
CA THR A 140 -1.87 -19.38 17.52
C THR A 140 -1.02 -20.38 16.72
N ARG A 141 -0.53 -19.98 15.55
CA ARG A 141 0.35 -20.83 14.73
C ARG A 141 1.70 -21.11 15.40
N ILE A 142 2.31 -20.11 16.03
CA ILE A 142 3.53 -20.29 16.82
C ILE A 142 3.30 -21.30 17.95
N LYS A 143 2.17 -21.18 18.68
CA LYS A 143 1.81 -22.13 19.74
C LYS A 143 1.49 -23.54 19.25
N SER A 144 1.11 -23.70 17.98
CA SER A 144 0.86 -25.01 17.38
C SER A 144 2.13 -25.76 16.96
N VAL A 145 3.27 -25.06 16.89
CA VAL A 145 4.56 -25.70 16.69
C VAL A 145 4.94 -26.41 18.00
N PRO A 146 5.28 -27.71 17.96
CA PRO A 146 5.75 -28.43 19.14
C PRO A 146 6.95 -27.72 19.77
N SER A 147 7.06 -27.75 21.10
CA SER A 147 8.23 -27.19 21.80
C SER A 147 9.48 -28.03 21.61
N GLU A 148 9.32 -29.34 21.46
CA GLU A 148 10.37 -30.32 21.25
C GLU A 148 9.94 -31.35 20.20
N LEU A 149 10.93 -31.95 19.55
CA LEU A 149 10.72 -33.11 18.67
C LEU A 149 10.89 -34.40 19.46
N ASP A 150 9.87 -35.26 19.41
CA ASP A 150 9.94 -36.58 20.01
C ASP A 150 10.85 -37.50 19.16
N ILE A 151 11.75 -38.23 19.83
CA ILE A 151 12.74 -39.11 19.19
C ILE A 151 12.58 -40.51 19.76
N ASN A 152 11.84 -41.34 19.03
CA ASN A 152 11.58 -42.73 19.40
C ASN A 152 12.33 -43.69 18.47
N PHE A 153 13.67 -43.65 18.53
CA PHE A 153 14.51 -44.59 17.79
C PHE A 153 14.78 -45.85 18.61
N SER A 154 14.65 -47.01 17.98
CA SER A 154 15.04 -48.30 18.54
C SER A 154 16.55 -48.38 18.80
N ASN A 155 16.97 -49.33 19.64
CA ASN A 155 18.40 -49.54 19.90
C ASN A 155 19.21 -49.85 18.63
N ALA A 156 18.60 -50.53 17.65
CA ALA A 156 19.23 -50.80 16.35
C ALA A 156 19.45 -49.52 15.55
N GLU A 157 18.46 -48.62 15.52
CA GLU A 157 18.55 -47.31 14.87
C GLU A 157 19.59 -46.41 15.54
N ILE A 158 19.64 -46.41 16.88
CA ILE A 158 20.67 -45.68 17.63
C ILE A 158 22.07 -46.21 17.32
N ALA A 159 22.25 -47.54 17.26
CA ALA A 159 23.53 -48.15 16.90
C ALA A 159 23.93 -47.82 15.45
N PHE A 160 22.98 -47.84 14.53
CA PHE A 160 23.15 -47.46 13.12
C PHE A 160 23.65 -46.01 12.97
N LEU A 161 23.06 -45.08 13.74
CA LEU A 161 23.45 -43.67 13.74
C LEU A 161 24.84 -43.46 14.36
N LYS A 162 25.12 -44.10 15.50
CA LYS A 162 26.43 -44.05 16.17
C LYS A 162 27.56 -44.55 15.27
N ALA A 163 27.34 -45.63 14.52
CA ALA A 163 28.33 -46.17 13.57
C ALA A 163 28.73 -45.17 12.47
N ARG A 164 27.96 -44.10 12.28
CA ARG A 164 28.20 -43.03 11.31
C ARG A 164 28.52 -41.69 11.97
N ASN A 165 28.90 -41.71 13.24
CA ASN A 165 29.22 -40.52 14.05
C ASN A 165 28.04 -39.54 14.18
N LEU A 166 26.79 -40.02 14.13
CA LEU A 166 25.60 -39.23 14.40
C LEU A 166 25.11 -39.54 15.82
N ASP A 167 25.26 -38.57 16.73
CA ASP A 167 24.75 -38.69 18.10
C ASP A 167 23.47 -37.87 18.27
N ILE A 168 22.39 -38.54 18.67
CA ILE A 168 21.08 -37.93 18.93
C ILE A 168 21.14 -36.92 20.10
N ARG A 169 22.16 -37.01 20.94
CA ARG A 169 22.39 -36.10 22.07
C ARG A 169 23.19 -34.85 21.71
N SER A 170 23.69 -34.74 20.47
CA SER A 170 24.61 -33.67 20.08
C SER A 170 23.94 -32.36 19.63
N PHE A 171 22.60 -32.32 19.57
CA PHE A 171 21.86 -31.12 19.18
C PHE A 171 20.76 -30.81 20.18
N ASP A 172 20.43 -29.52 20.31
CA ASP A 172 19.29 -29.08 21.10
C ASP A 172 17.98 -29.51 20.40
N LYS A 173 17.12 -30.18 21.15
CA LYS A 173 15.80 -30.63 20.68
C LYS A 173 14.77 -29.51 20.67
N ASN A 174 15.08 -28.37 21.28
CA ASN A 174 14.24 -27.18 21.28
C ASN A 174 14.04 -26.65 19.86
N LEU A 175 12.79 -26.33 19.56
CA LEU A 175 12.39 -25.78 18.28
C LEU A 175 12.39 -24.25 18.32
N GLU A 176 13.52 -23.64 18.01
CA GLU A 176 13.58 -22.20 17.72
C GLU A 176 13.03 -21.93 16.32
N ILE A 177 11.87 -21.28 16.22
CA ILE A 177 11.23 -20.95 14.94
C ILE A 177 12.02 -19.87 14.20
N GLU A 178 12.51 -18.88 14.95
CA GLU A 178 13.33 -17.81 14.40
C GLU A 178 14.71 -18.36 14.05
N ASN A 179 15.12 -18.16 12.79
CA ASN A 179 16.43 -18.59 12.29
C ASN A 179 16.74 -20.09 12.52
N TYR A 180 15.72 -20.96 12.45
CA TYR A 180 15.85 -22.40 12.68
C TYR A 180 16.93 -23.06 11.79
N GLN A 181 17.25 -22.48 10.62
CA GLN A 181 18.30 -22.99 9.73
C GLN A 181 19.71 -22.96 10.34
N ALA A 182 19.94 -22.14 11.38
CA ALA A 182 21.19 -22.11 12.12
C ALA A 182 21.21 -23.09 13.31
N SER A 183 20.10 -23.77 13.59
CA SER A 183 19.98 -24.67 14.74
C SER A 183 20.75 -25.98 14.54
N GLY A 184 21.21 -26.57 15.64
CA GLY A 184 21.82 -27.90 15.64
C GLY A 184 20.87 -28.98 15.09
N LEU A 185 19.56 -28.86 15.37
CA LEU A 185 18.54 -29.76 14.84
C LEU A 185 18.48 -29.71 13.31
N TYR A 186 18.47 -28.53 12.69
CA TYR A 186 18.46 -28.40 11.23
C TYR A 186 19.69 -29.06 10.58
N HIS A 187 20.87 -28.84 11.16
CA HIS A 187 22.10 -29.49 10.72
C HIS A 187 22.04 -31.02 10.88
N PHE A 188 21.53 -31.51 12.02
CA PHE A 188 21.37 -32.94 12.27
C PHE A 188 20.39 -33.60 11.29
N ILE A 189 19.24 -32.98 11.01
CA ILE A 189 18.28 -33.48 10.02
C ILE A 189 18.91 -33.57 8.63
N ASN A 190 19.70 -32.57 8.23
CA ASN A 190 20.42 -32.62 6.94
C ASN A 190 21.50 -33.70 6.91
N GLN A 191 22.18 -33.97 8.02
CA GLN A 191 23.10 -35.10 8.13
C GLN A 191 22.36 -36.45 8.04
N LEU A 192 21.21 -36.59 8.70
CA LEU A 192 20.38 -37.81 8.64
C LEU A 192 19.96 -38.12 7.20
N LYS A 193 19.52 -37.11 6.43
CA LYS A 193 19.13 -37.26 5.03
C LYS A 193 20.24 -37.84 4.14
N ASN A 194 21.50 -37.51 4.44
CA ASN A 194 22.65 -37.99 3.67
C ASN A 194 23.00 -39.46 3.99
N VAL A 195 22.43 -40.00 5.06
CA VAL A 195 22.74 -41.33 5.59
C VAL A 195 21.56 -42.30 5.43
N SER A 196 20.34 -41.78 5.38
CA SER A 196 19.09 -42.54 5.20
C SER A 196 18.84 -42.88 3.73
N ASN A 197 19.66 -43.76 3.17
CA ASN A 197 19.31 -44.51 1.96
C ASN A 197 19.15 -45.98 2.41
N HIS A 198 17.91 -46.51 2.39
CA HIS A 198 17.51 -47.93 2.38
C HIS A 198 16.38 -48.32 3.36
N GLU A 199 15.60 -49.30 2.89
CA GLU A 199 14.24 -49.73 3.23
C GLU A 199 14.00 -50.31 4.65
N ASP A 200 14.96 -50.20 5.57
CA ASP A 200 14.88 -50.90 6.88
C ASP A 200 14.71 -49.97 8.10
N ILE A 201 14.45 -48.67 7.91
CA ILE A 201 14.41 -47.71 9.03
C ILE A 201 13.25 -46.71 8.96
N ASN A 202 12.05 -47.22 9.21
CA ASN A 202 10.81 -46.42 9.17
C ASN A 202 10.77 -45.25 10.17
N SER A 203 11.37 -45.37 11.36
CA SER A 203 11.25 -44.32 12.40
C SER A 203 12.14 -43.11 12.10
N ILE A 204 13.34 -43.32 11.54
CA ILE A 204 14.23 -42.22 11.13
C ILE A 204 13.62 -41.46 9.95
N GLU A 205 13.07 -42.15 8.95
CA GLU A 205 12.41 -41.48 7.82
C GLU A 205 11.18 -40.69 8.28
N LEU A 206 10.37 -41.25 9.18
CA LEU A 206 9.23 -40.56 9.78
C LEU A 206 9.67 -39.31 10.56
N PHE A 207 10.75 -39.42 11.33
CA PHE A 207 11.34 -38.30 12.06
C PHE A 207 11.81 -37.18 11.14
N ILE A 208 12.53 -37.51 10.04
CA ILE A 208 12.95 -36.53 9.03
C ILE A 208 11.71 -35.82 8.45
N LYS A 209 10.69 -36.57 8.03
CA LYS A 209 9.45 -36.01 7.48
C LYS A 209 8.75 -35.07 8.46
N HIS A 210 8.66 -35.44 9.74
CA HIS A 210 8.08 -34.59 10.77
C HIS A 210 8.89 -33.31 10.98
N ALA A 211 10.22 -33.39 11.07
CA ALA A 211 11.07 -32.22 11.21
C ALA A 211 10.99 -31.28 10.00
N GLU A 212 10.97 -31.80 8.78
CA GLU A 212 10.78 -31.01 7.55
C GLU A 212 9.42 -30.32 7.51
N ALA A 213 8.36 -30.98 7.97
CA ALA A 213 7.04 -30.37 8.08
C ALA A 213 7.07 -29.19 9.06
N ILE A 214 7.77 -29.32 10.20
CA ILE A 214 7.96 -28.24 11.17
C ILE A 214 8.77 -27.09 10.56
N PHE A 215 9.88 -27.37 9.87
CA PHE A 215 10.67 -26.35 9.17
C PHE A 215 9.85 -25.57 8.14
N THR A 216 9.01 -26.27 7.37
CA THR A 216 8.07 -25.63 6.42
C THR A 216 7.06 -24.74 7.14
N GLN A 217 6.57 -25.15 8.31
CA GLN A 217 5.70 -24.31 9.13
C GLN A 217 6.43 -23.07 9.65
N ALA A 218 7.68 -23.23 10.12
CA ALA A 218 8.54 -22.16 10.60
C ALA A 218 8.80 -21.12 9.49
N ASP A 219 9.11 -21.54 8.26
CA ASP A 219 9.26 -20.64 7.12
C ASP A 219 8.00 -19.82 6.85
N LYS A 220 6.82 -20.47 6.88
CA LYS A 220 5.54 -19.79 6.70
C LYS A 220 5.24 -18.81 7.83
N ILE A 221 5.60 -19.13 9.07
CA ILE A 221 5.45 -18.24 10.23
C ILE A 221 6.38 -17.03 10.07
N ASN A 222 7.65 -17.25 9.74
CA ASN A 222 8.64 -16.20 9.53
C ASN A 222 8.25 -15.26 8.38
N MET A 223 7.69 -15.79 7.28
CA MET A 223 7.18 -14.99 6.18
C MET A 223 5.97 -14.14 6.58
N GLU A 224 5.01 -14.71 7.31
CA GLU A 224 3.85 -13.98 7.83
C GLU A 224 4.27 -12.89 8.82
N ALA A 225 5.22 -13.17 9.71
CA ALA A 225 5.80 -12.19 10.62
C ALA A 225 6.43 -11.00 9.89
N LYS A 226 7.25 -11.27 8.85
CA LYS A 226 7.83 -10.22 8.00
C LYS A 226 6.77 -9.38 7.29
N GLN A 227 5.70 -10.02 6.81
CA GLN A 227 4.59 -9.30 6.19
C GLN A 227 3.87 -8.39 7.20
N ILE A 228 3.58 -8.89 8.40
CA ILE A 228 2.95 -8.12 9.48
C ILE A 228 3.82 -6.91 9.86
N ASP A 229 5.14 -7.08 9.96
CA ASP A 229 6.07 -5.98 10.25
C ASP A 229 6.06 -4.89 9.17
N ALA A 230 6.04 -5.30 7.89
CA ALA A 230 5.90 -4.36 6.77
C ALA A 230 4.57 -3.60 6.81
N GLU A 231 3.47 -4.29 7.14
CA GLU A 231 2.15 -3.67 7.30
C GLU A 231 2.10 -2.70 8.49
N LEU A 232 2.72 -3.05 9.63
CA LEU A 232 2.85 -2.19 10.81
C LEU A 232 3.61 -0.90 10.49
N SER A 233 4.69 -1.02 9.71
CA SER A 233 5.46 0.13 9.21
C SER A 233 4.60 1.07 8.36
N GLN A 234 3.79 0.53 7.45
CA GLN A 234 2.86 1.34 6.63
C GLN A 234 1.76 1.99 7.47
N LEU A 235 1.23 1.28 8.46
CA LEU A 235 0.21 1.81 9.37
C LEU A 235 0.76 2.97 10.23
N THR A 236 2.01 2.89 10.66
CA THR A 236 2.73 3.98 11.35
C THR A 236 2.87 5.21 10.46
N ILE A 237 3.16 5.02 9.17
CA ILE A 237 3.20 6.13 8.19
C ILE A 237 1.80 6.75 8.03
N LEU A 238 0.75 5.94 7.97
CA LEU A 238 -0.63 6.42 7.91
C LEU A 238 -0.96 7.26 9.14
N GLN A 239 -0.67 6.78 10.35
CA GLN A 239 -0.89 7.50 11.61
C GLN A 239 -0.27 8.91 11.58
N LYS A 240 0.99 9.02 11.13
CA LYS A 240 1.69 10.32 10.98
C LYS A 240 1.00 11.24 9.97
N LYS A 241 0.40 10.69 8.90
CA LYS A 241 -0.37 11.47 7.91
C LYS A 241 -1.71 11.95 8.50
N ILE A 242 -2.40 11.12 9.26
CA ILE A 242 -3.72 11.45 9.86
C ILE A 242 -3.65 12.72 10.70
N ALA A 243 -2.55 12.93 11.44
CA ALA A 243 -2.32 14.14 12.23
C ALA A 243 -2.40 15.45 11.42
N LYS A 244 -2.18 15.40 10.10
CA LYS A 244 -2.25 16.57 9.20
C LYS A 244 -3.67 16.91 8.73
N TYR A 245 -4.64 16.03 8.95
CA TYR A 245 -6.00 16.14 8.40
C TYR A 245 -7.07 16.30 9.50
N ASN A 246 -6.69 16.73 10.70
CA ASN A 246 -7.57 16.97 11.84
C ASN A 246 -8.35 18.30 11.78
N LYS A 247 -8.44 18.92 10.60
CA LYS A 247 -9.10 20.22 10.38
C LYS A 247 -10.45 20.02 9.69
N ASN A 248 -11.31 21.02 9.82
CA ASN A 248 -12.54 21.09 9.02
C ASN A 248 -12.21 20.98 7.53
N THR A 249 -13.02 20.19 6.84
CA THR A 249 -12.91 19.97 5.40
C THR A 249 -13.99 20.75 4.68
N PHE A 250 -13.62 21.32 3.54
CA PHE A 250 -14.48 22.10 2.66
C PHE A 250 -14.42 21.53 1.24
N VAL A 251 -15.53 21.56 0.53
CA VAL A 251 -15.60 21.21 -0.89
C VAL A 251 -15.50 22.49 -1.71
N ASP A 252 -14.55 22.53 -2.62
CA ASP A 252 -14.33 23.64 -3.55
C ASP A 252 -15.16 23.43 -4.82
N VAL A 253 -16.45 23.76 -4.73
CA VAL A 253 -17.41 23.55 -5.84
C VAL A 253 -17.07 24.34 -7.09
N ALA A 254 -16.41 25.49 -6.95
CA ALA A 254 -16.00 26.33 -8.07
C ALA A 254 -14.88 25.68 -8.92
N ASN A 255 -14.13 24.74 -8.34
CA ASN A 255 -13.06 24.00 -9.01
C ASN A 255 -13.47 22.58 -9.44
N ILE A 256 -14.78 22.31 -9.59
CA ILE A 256 -15.25 21.07 -10.22
C ILE A 256 -14.62 20.91 -11.61
N GLN A 257 -14.07 19.73 -11.89
CA GLN A 257 -13.42 19.50 -13.17
C GLN A 257 -13.38 18.02 -13.55
N ALA A 258 -13.26 17.78 -14.85
CA ALA A 258 -12.87 16.49 -15.37
C ALA A 258 -11.35 16.32 -15.25
N ILE A 259 -10.90 15.16 -14.77
CA ILE A 259 -9.48 14.78 -14.71
C ILE A 259 -9.26 13.47 -15.44
N SER A 260 -8.05 13.27 -15.97
CA SER A 260 -7.58 11.93 -16.34
C SER A 260 -7.31 11.11 -15.08
N LYS A 261 -7.72 9.83 -15.09
CA LYS A 261 -7.45 8.87 -14.01
C LYS A 261 -5.95 8.60 -13.79
N LEU A 262 -5.11 8.91 -14.78
CA LEU A 262 -3.65 8.83 -14.68
C LEU A 262 -3.08 9.81 -13.64
N ARG A 263 -3.84 10.85 -13.30
CA ARG A 263 -3.49 11.88 -12.31
C ARG A 263 -3.87 11.48 -10.88
N ILE A 264 -4.53 10.33 -10.69
CA ILE A 264 -4.92 9.83 -9.37
C ILE A 264 -3.79 8.98 -8.81
N LYS A 265 -3.30 9.35 -7.61
CA LYS A 265 -2.23 8.60 -6.94
C LYS A 265 -2.62 7.13 -6.77
N LYS A 266 -1.64 6.24 -6.87
CA LYS A 266 -1.85 4.78 -6.78
C LYS A 266 -2.55 4.39 -5.47
N PHE A 267 -3.44 3.40 -5.59
CA PHE A 267 -4.11 2.78 -4.45
C PHE A 267 -3.11 2.15 -3.48
N SER A 268 -3.41 2.24 -2.19
CA SER A 268 -2.76 1.48 -1.12
C SER A 268 -3.75 1.36 0.04
N THR A 269 -3.84 0.20 0.67
CA THR A 269 -4.71 -0.01 1.84
C THR A 269 -4.31 0.88 3.04
N TYR A 270 -3.05 1.31 3.12
CA TYR A 270 -2.51 2.15 4.20
C TYR A 270 -2.41 3.63 3.81
N ASN A 271 -3.28 4.10 2.92
CA ASN A 271 -3.42 5.52 2.60
C ASN A 271 -4.87 6.00 2.78
N ILE A 272 -5.12 7.29 2.55
CA ILE A 272 -6.47 7.88 2.61
C ILE A 272 -7.19 7.78 1.27
N SER A 273 -6.46 7.90 0.16
CA SER A 273 -7.01 7.90 -1.20
C SER A 273 -7.69 6.57 -1.49
N GLU A 274 -8.90 6.58 -2.03
CA GLU A 274 -9.68 5.41 -2.39
C GLU A 274 -10.14 4.53 -1.21
N ASN A 275 -9.73 4.83 0.03
CA ASN A 275 -10.20 4.12 1.23
C ASN A 275 -11.34 4.84 1.97
N ILE A 276 -11.63 6.08 1.60
CA ILE A 276 -12.68 6.90 2.21
C ILE A 276 -13.82 7.09 1.22
N ILE A 277 -15.05 6.87 1.71
CA ILE A 277 -16.29 7.09 0.97
C ILE A 277 -17.27 7.88 1.82
N PHE A 278 -17.82 8.96 1.27
CA PHE A 278 -18.87 9.72 1.95
C PHE A 278 -20.25 9.11 1.69
N HIS A 279 -21.12 9.22 2.69
CA HIS A 279 -22.52 8.81 2.58
C HIS A 279 -23.28 9.62 1.52
N ASP A 280 -24.36 9.03 1.00
CA ASP A 280 -25.18 9.62 -0.06
C ASP A 280 -25.75 11.00 0.30
N ALA A 281 -26.01 11.26 1.59
CA ALA A 281 -26.48 12.57 2.07
C ALA A 281 -25.45 13.68 1.84
N ILE A 282 -24.16 13.41 2.08
CA ILE A 282 -23.07 14.38 1.79
C ILE A 282 -22.98 14.59 0.28
N LEU A 283 -23.02 13.51 -0.50
CA LEU A 283 -22.95 13.59 -1.95
C LEU A 283 -24.13 14.36 -2.54
N LYS A 284 -25.34 14.22 -1.98
CA LYS A 284 -26.52 15.00 -2.34
C LYS A 284 -26.28 16.48 -2.05
N ARG A 285 -25.85 16.82 -0.82
CA ARG A 285 -25.54 18.21 -0.43
C ARG A 285 -24.50 18.88 -1.35
N VAL A 286 -23.47 18.12 -1.74
CA VAL A 286 -22.46 18.59 -2.70
C VAL A 286 -23.08 18.85 -4.08
N LYS A 287 -23.92 17.94 -4.58
CA LYS A 287 -24.60 18.09 -5.87
C LYS A 287 -25.58 19.26 -5.88
N ASP A 288 -26.38 19.41 -4.82
CA ASP A 288 -27.32 20.52 -4.68
C ASP A 288 -26.56 21.85 -4.72
N ARG A 289 -25.44 21.93 -3.98
CA ARG A 289 -24.58 23.13 -4.00
C ARG A 289 -23.91 23.39 -5.35
N LEU A 290 -23.63 22.35 -6.14
CA LEU A 290 -23.10 22.51 -7.49
C LEU A 290 -24.16 23.07 -8.44
N MET A 291 -25.43 22.70 -8.26
CA MET A 291 -26.54 23.23 -9.06
C MET A 291 -26.84 24.71 -8.75
N ASP A 292 -26.49 25.20 -7.56
CA ASP A 292 -26.53 26.64 -7.28
C ASP A 292 -25.53 27.44 -8.13
N PHE A 293 -24.54 26.77 -8.75
CA PHE A 293 -23.37 27.40 -9.39
C PHE A 293 -23.26 27.18 -10.89
N ILE A 294 -24.05 26.26 -11.47
CA ILE A 294 -24.04 25.88 -12.90
C ILE A 294 -25.42 26.18 -13.47
#